data_AF-G3MKU2-F1
#
_entry.id   AF-G3MKU2-F1
#
_cell.length_a   1.000
_cell.length_b   1.000
_cell.length_c   1.000
_cell.angle_alpha   90.00
_cell.angle_beta   90.00
_cell.angle_gamma   90.00
#
_symmetry.space_group_name_H-M   'P 1'
#
loop_
_entity.id
_entity.type
_entity.pdbx_description
1 polymer ?
#
loop_
_entity_poly.entity_id
_entity_poly.type
_entity_poly.pdbx_seq_one_letter_code
_entity_poly.pdbx_strand_id
1 'polypeptide(L)'
;MINMFRSLIFIYVFSGITRAATKINRKACNSESILDGWTFFWRNMTFRLEKSNYELCQRPDECVCVMSYFHPLKTGNHSMRRTFTYSNRSSTYKVNGKKSASIWPVARLNMTFYQSKGKSQYNGMNSTLLDTHFGYELPPPQWRFLISFPNCSVVRWRGRLSESQESGTTESSGIEKKKWPKCELWTAHLQNGREDPVDNMQLRCCESIFKSKCETKKEYQVYNSTVCALPGVVFPK
;
A
#
# COMPACT_ATOMS: atom_id res chain seq x y z
N MET A 1 2.39 -70.35 -9.50
CA MET A 1 1.29 -69.88 -8.63
C MET A 1 1.12 -68.39 -8.85
N ILE A 2 0.01 -68.01 -9.47
CA ILE A 2 -0.40 -66.64 -9.81
C ILE A 2 -1.07 -66.03 -8.58
N ASN A 3 -0.72 -64.80 -8.21
CA ASN A 3 -1.55 -63.86 -7.43
C ASN A 3 -0.86 -62.48 -7.50
N MET A 4 -1.20 -61.65 -8.49
CA MET A 4 -2.20 -60.57 -8.39
C MET A 4 -2.14 -59.78 -7.08
N PHE A 5 -1.36 -58.70 -7.06
CA PHE A 5 -1.67 -57.54 -6.22
C PHE A 5 -1.93 -56.32 -7.10
N ARG A 6 -3.20 -55.91 -7.08
CA ARG A 6 -3.77 -54.77 -7.78
C ARG A 6 -3.10 -53.48 -7.31
N SER A 7 -2.43 -52.78 -8.22
CA SER A 7 -2.05 -51.38 -8.01
C SER A 7 -3.30 -50.49 -8.08
N LEU A 8 -3.65 -49.86 -6.96
CA LEU A 8 -4.65 -48.80 -6.88
C LEU A 8 -4.03 -47.51 -7.41
N ILE A 9 -4.41 -47.12 -8.62
CA ILE A 9 -4.12 -45.80 -9.19
C ILE A 9 -5.05 -44.79 -8.51
N PHE A 10 -4.51 -44.00 -7.58
CA PHE A 10 -5.19 -42.81 -7.06
C PHE A 10 -5.09 -41.68 -8.11
N ILE A 11 -6.15 -41.50 -8.90
CA ILE A 11 -6.31 -40.32 -9.74
C ILE A 11 -6.74 -39.16 -8.83
N TYR A 12 -5.78 -38.32 -8.44
CA TYR A 12 -6.08 -37.02 -7.84
C TYR A 12 -6.66 -36.11 -8.93
N VAL A 13 -7.99 -36.00 -8.97
CA VAL A 13 -8.67 -34.96 -9.73
C VAL A 13 -8.38 -33.64 -9.00
N PHE A 14 -7.37 -32.91 -9.47
CA PHE A 14 -7.21 -31.50 -9.12
C PHE A 14 -8.37 -30.74 -9.75
N SER A 15 -9.42 -30.52 -8.95
CA SER A 15 -10.47 -29.54 -9.23
C SER A 15 -9.82 -28.16 -9.27
N GLY A 16 -9.34 -27.77 -10.45
CA GLY A 16 -8.87 -26.42 -10.72
C GLY A 16 -10.03 -25.46 -10.55
N ILE A 17 -10.17 -24.87 -9.35
CA ILE A 17 -11.01 -23.70 -9.15
C ILE A 17 -10.31 -22.54 -9.85
N THR A 18 -10.56 -22.39 -11.15
CA THR A 18 -10.27 -21.16 -11.87
C THR A 18 -11.23 -20.10 -11.30
N ARG A 19 -10.75 -19.29 -10.35
CA ARG A 19 -11.44 -18.06 -9.95
C ARG A 19 -11.55 -17.19 -11.21
N ALA A 20 -12.71 -17.22 -11.85
CA ALA A 20 -13.06 -16.28 -12.90
C ALA A 20 -12.95 -14.87 -12.30
N ALA A 21 -11.97 -14.10 -12.76
CA ALA A 21 -11.85 -12.69 -12.40
C ALA A 21 -13.07 -11.96 -12.95
N THR A 22 -14.08 -11.75 -12.11
CA THR A 22 -15.29 -11.02 -12.49
C THR A 22 -14.87 -9.60 -12.81
N LYS A 23 -15.00 -9.22 -14.09
CA LYS A 23 -14.68 -7.89 -14.58
C LYS A 23 -15.67 -6.91 -13.95
N ILE A 24 -15.25 -6.23 -12.89
CA ILE A 24 -16.09 -5.25 -12.18
C ILE A 24 -16.53 -4.18 -13.18
N ASN A 25 -17.84 -3.97 -13.26
CA ASN A 25 -18.40 -2.94 -14.13
C ASN A 25 -17.92 -1.58 -13.61
N ARG A 26 -17.16 -0.83 -14.43
CA ARG A 26 -16.62 0.49 -14.06
C ARG A 26 -17.72 1.46 -13.61
N LYS A 27 -18.97 1.30 -14.07
CA LYS A 27 -20.11 2.10 -13.59
C LYS A 27 -20.43 1.86 -12.10
N ALA A 28 -20.18 0.66 -11.57
CA ALA A 28 -20.39 0.35 -10.16
C ALA A 28 -19.34 1.00 -9.24
N CYS A 29 -18.24 1.50 -9.80
CA CYS A 29 -17.20 2.22 -9.06
C CYS A 29 -17.38 3.75 -9.08
N ASN A 30 -18.46 4.25 -9.69
CA ASN A 30 -18.87 5.64 -9.58
C ASN A 30 -19.72 5.81 -8.31
N SER A 31 -19.05 5.83 -7.16
CA SER A 31 -19.68 6.13 -5.88
C SER A 31 -19.68 7.64 -5.66
N GLU A 32 -20.77 8.18 -5.09
CA GLU A 32 -20.83 9.57 -4.61
C GLU A 32 -19.85 9.85 -3.45
N SER A 33 -19.27 8.80 -2.86
CA SER A 33 -18.38 8.87 -1.70
C SER A 33 -16.90 8.99 -2.07
N ILE A 34 -16.55 9.46 -3.28
CA ILE A 34 -15.14 9.66 -3.65
C ILE A 34 -14.56 10.81 -2.82
N LEU A 35 -13.49 10.51 -2.09
CA LEU A 35 -12.71 11.45 -1.31
C LEU A 35 -11.54 11.97 -2.13
N ASP A 36 -11.08 13.19 -1.84
CA ASP A 36 -9.75 13.61 -2.26
C ASP A 36 -8.66 13.05 -1.33
N GLY A 37 -7.39 13.22 -1.70
CA GLY A 37 -6.27 12.66 -0.95
C GLY A 37 -6.14 13.25 0.45
N TRP A 38 -6.41 14.55 0.60
CA TRP A 38 -6.39 15.23 1.90
C TRP A 38 -7.45 14.64 2.82
N THR A 39 -8.70 14.60 2.36
CA THR A 39 -9.84 14.09 3.12
C THR A 39 -9.66 12.62 3.48
N PHE A 40 -9.10 11.81 2.57
CA PHE A 40 -8.80 10.41 2.83
C PHE A 40 -7.85 10.25 4.01
N PHE A 41 -6.68 10.91 3.99
CA PHE A 41 -5.63 10.77 5.00
C PHE A 41 -5.76 11.73 6.21
N TRP A 42 -6.65 12.72 6.21
CA TRP A 42 -6.89 13.55 7.39
C TRP A 42 -7.69 12.81 8.47
N ARG A 43 -8.39 11.73 8.09
CA ARG A 43 -9.21 10.96 9.02
C ARG A 43 -8.37 10.29 10.09
N ASN A 44 -9.00 10.17 11.26
CA ASN A 44 -8.47 9.43 12.40
C ASN A 44 -8.64 7.91 12.21
N MET A 45 -7.87 7.36 11.28
CA MET A 45 -7.89 5.95 10.91
C MET A 45 -6.47 5.40 10.87
N THR A 46 -6.37 4.08 10.97
CA THR A 46 -5.16 3.32 10.62
C THR A 46 -5.11 3.11 9.13
N PHE A 47 -4.04 3.57 8.48
CA PHE A 47 -3.82 3.31 7.06
C PHE A 47 -2.81 2.19 6.89
N ARG A 48 -3.11 1.20 6.05
CA ARG A 48 -2.25 0.06 5.77
C ARG A 48 -1.92 0.05 4.28
N LEU A 49 -0.65 -0.15 3.95
CA LEU A 49 -0.26 -0.40 2.58
C LEU A 49 -0.48 -1.88 2.27
N GLU A 50 -1.53 -2.18 1.52
CA GLU A 50 -1.85 -3.57 1.15
C GLU A 50 -0.89 -4.09 0.10
N LYS A 51 -0.74 -3.35 -1.00
CA LYS A 51 -0.04 -3.81 -2.20
C LYS A 51 0.77 -2.69 -2.85
N SER A 52 1.86 -3.08 -3.48
CA SER A 52 2.61 -2.23 -4.40
C SER A 52 3.00 -3.01 -5.65
N ASN A 53 3.27 -2.33 -6.75
CA ASN A 53 3.75 -2.95 -7.99
C ASN A 53 5.26 -2.75 -8.20
N TYR A 54 5.96 -2.35 -7.15
CA TYR A 54 7.39 -2.08 -7.14
C TYR A 54 7.97 -2.43 -5.77
N GLU A 55 9.27 -2.65 -5.73
CA GLU A 55 9.96 -2.96 -4.48
C GLU A 55 10.12 -1.68 -3.64
N LEU A 56 9.53 -1.68 -2.45
CA LEU A 56 9.64 -0.57 -1.50
C LEU A 56 11.07 -0.45 -0.94
N CYS A 57 11.74 -1.59 -0.80
CA CYS A 57 13.10 -1.73 -0.29
C CYS A 57 13.90 -2.69 -1.19
N GLN A 58 15.21 -2.78 -0.98
CA GLN A 58 16.09 -3.63 -1.80
C GLN A 58 15.64 -5.09 -1.80
N ARG A 59 15.04 -5.57 -0.69
CA ARG A 59 14.35 -6.85 -0.63
C ARG A 59 12.87 -6.69 -0.23
N PRO A 60 11.94 -7.44 -0.85
CA PRO A 60 10.52 -7.33 -0.54
C PRO A 60 10.14 -7.65 0.91
N ASP A 61 10.91 -8.51 1.59
CA ASP A 61 10.67 -8.94 2.97
C ASP A 61 11.25 -7.99 4.03
N GLU A 62 12.04 -7.00 3.62
CA GLU A 62 12.63 -5.99 4.50
C GLU A 62 11.67 -4.84 4.82
N CYS A 63 10.62 -4.64 4.01
CA CYS A 63 9.68 -3.54 4.17
C CYS A 63 8.24 -4.03 4.02
N VAL A 64 7.81 -4.81 5.01
CA VAL A 64 6.44 -5.32 5.14
C VAL A 64 5.69 -4.56 6.24
N CYS A 65 4.38 -4.71 6.28
CA CYS A 65 3.53 -4.11 7.32
C CYS A 65 3.66 -2.58 7.40
N VAL A 66 3.79 -1.90 6.27
CA VAL A 66 3.84 -0.44 6.22
C VAL A 66 2.47 0.12 6.63
N MET A 67 2.44 0.94 7.68
CA MET A 67 1.21 1.48 8.25
C MET A 67 1.39 2.91 8.74
N SER A 68 0.27 3.64 8.85
CA SER A 68 0.15 4.87 9.62
C SER A 68 -1.00 4.73 10.61
N TYR A 69 -0.68 4.39 11.85
CA TYR A 69 -1.65 4.14 12.93
C TYR A 69 -2.07 5.42 13.67
N PHE A 70 -1.14 6.35 13.84
CA PHE A 70 -1.32 7.51 14.70
C PHE A 70 -2.25 8.56 14.10
N HIS A 71 -2.89 9.32 14.99
CA HIS A 71 -3.71 10.48 14.63
C HIS A 71 -2.87 11.50 13.85
N PRO A 72 -3.39 12.08 12.76
CA PRO A 72 -2.70 13.16 12.07
C PRO A 72 -2.72 14.43 12.93
N LEU A 73 -1.63 15.20 12.86
CA LEU A 73 -1.55 16.53 13.48
C LEU A 73 -1.60 17.59 12.39
N LYS A 74 -2.57 18.51 12.43
CA LYS A 74 -2.66 19.60 11.45
C LYS A 74 -1.45 20.52 11.59
N THR A 75 -0.77 20.81 10.48
CA THR A 75 0.40 21.73 10.45
C THR A 75 0.19 22.96 9.59
N GLY A 76 -0.89 23.00 8.82
CA GLY A 76 -1.20 24.12 7.95
C GLY A 76 -2.48 23.90 7.17
N ASN A 77 -2.67 24.70 6.11
CA ASN A 77 -3.76 24.50 5.18
C ASN A 77 -3.48 23.28 4.29
N HIS A 78 -4.31 22.24 4.38
CA HIS A 78 -4.12 20.97 3.67
C HIS A 78 -2.73 20.35 3.89
N SER A 79 -2.18 20.56 5.09
CA SER A 79 -0.92 19.97 5.56
C SER A 79 -1.09 19.32 6.92
N MET A 80 -0.44 18.18 7.11
CA MET A 80 -0.47 17.43 8.35
C MET A 80 0.82 16.66 8.61
N ARG A 81 1.09 16.33 9.87
CA ARG A 81 2.08 15.34 10.26
C ARG A 81 1.41 13.98 10.44
N ARG A 82 2.02 12.94 9.88
CA ARG A 82 1.67 11.54 10.18
C ARG A 82 2.92 10.72 10.48
N THR A 83 2.74 9.76 11.36
CA THR A 83 3.76 8.78 11.70
C THR A 83 3.52 7.51 10.90
N PHE A 84 4.58 7.02 10.26
CA PHE A 84 4.61 5.78 9.52
C PHE A 84 5.52 4.78 10.22
N THR A 85 5.13 3.51 10.17
CA THR A 85 5.88 2.39 10.71
C THR A 85 5.93 1.27 9.70
N TYR A 86 6.96 0.44 9.76
CA TYR A 86 7.01 -0.80 8.99
C TYR A 86 7.75 -1.87 9.78
N SER A 87 7.59 -3.12 9.40
CA SER A 87 8.37 -4.23 9.93
C SER A 87 9.57 -4.47 9.02
N ASN A 88 10.75 -4.41 9.62
CA ASN A 88 12.02 -4.75 8.98
C ASN A 88 12.61 -5.98 9.66
N ARG A 89 12.58 -7.12 8.96
CA ARG A 89 13.11 -8.38 9.49
C ARG A 89 14.62 -8.37 9.70
N SER A 90 15.33 -7.48 9.01
CA SER A 90 16.77 -7.26 9.15
C SER A 90 17.11 -6.25 10.25
N SER A 91 16.12 -5.64 10.91
CA SER A 91 16.35 -4.66 11.98
C SER A 91 17.04 -5.30 13.18
N THR A 92 18.14 -4.70 13.61
CA THR A 92 18.87 -5.07 14.83
C THR A 92 18.31 -4.37 16.08
N TYR A 93 17.37 -3.43 15.92
CA TYR A 93 16.81 -2.64 17.02
C TYR A 93 15.82 -3.48 17.84
N LYS A 94 16.12 -3.62 19.13
CA LYS A 94 15.34 -4.41 20.09
C LYS A 94 15.07 -3.61 21.37
N VAL A 95 13.93 -3.88 22.00
CA VAL A 95 13.65 -3.34 23.35
C VAL A 95 14.54 -4.09 24.35
N ASN A 96 15.31 -3.35 25.15
CA ASN A 96 16.11 -3.94 26.23
C ASN A 96 15.19 -4.41 27.37
N GLY A 97 15.24 -5.70 27.72
CA GLY A 97 14.47 -6.29 28.82
C GLY A 97 14.34 -7.81 28.76
N LYS A 98 13.69 -8.41 29.76
CA LYS A 98 13.49 -9.88 29.88
C LYS A 98 12.77 -10.51 28.69
N LYS A 99 12.08 -9.72 27.87
CA LYS A 99 11.46 -10.13 26.60
C LYS A 99 11.96 -9.18 25.50
N SER A 100 13.13 -9.48 24.94
CA SER A 100 13.67 -8.75 23.80
C SER A 100 12.72 -8.91 22.60
N ALA A 101 11.98 -7.85 22.27
CA ALA A 101 11.14 -7.77 21.08
C ALA A 101 11.75 -6.82 20.05
N SER A 102 11.62 -7.15 18.77
CA SER A 102 12.04 -6.26 17.68
C SER A 102 11.17 -5.00 17.68
N ILE A 103 11.83 -3.84 17.55
CA ILE A 103 11.15 -2.55 17.42
C ILE A 103 10.94 -2.26 15.94
N TRP A 104 9.72 -1.83 15.60
CA TRP A 104 9.40 -1.42 14.23
C TRP A 104 9.99 -0.04 13.95
N PRO A 105 10.75 0.14 12.86
CA PRO A 105 11.19 1.46 12.40
C PRO A 105 10.04 2.45 12.30
N VAL A 106 10.32 3.71 12.64
CA VAL A 106 9.34 4.80 12.66
C VAL A 106 9.86 5.99 11.87
N ALA A 107 8.99 6.64 11.11
CA ALA A 107 9.23 7.95 10.54
C ALA A 107 8.07 8.89 10.79
N ARG A 108 8.38 10.13 11.15
CA ARG A 108 7.40 11.23 11.14
C ARG A 108 7.56 12.02 9.87
N LEU A 109 6.48 12.15 9.13
CA LEU A 109 6.43 12.84 7.85
C LEU A 109 5.52 14.06 7.97
N ASN A 110 5.93 15.18 7.39
CA ASN A 110 5.05 16.30 7.10
C ASN A 110 4.53 16.12 5.67
N MET A 111 3.22 15.98 5.52
CA MET A 111 2.51 15.76 4.27
C MET A 111 1.76 17.04 3.89
N THR A 112 1.94 17.51 2.66
CA THR A 112 1.25 18.69 2.10
C THR A 112 0.53 18.30 0.83
N PHE A 113 -0.78 18.55 0.81
CA PHE A 113 -1.66 18.17 -0.29
C PHE A 113 -1.90 19.37 -1.20
N TYR A 114 -1.97 19.10 -2.49
CA TYR A 114 -2.16 20.13 -3.51
C TYR A 114 -3.10 19.65 -4.61
N GLN A 115 -3.72 20.62 -5.28
CA GLN A 115 -4.49 20.40 -6.49
C GLN A 115 -3.54 20.38 -7.68
N SER A 116 -3.55 19.31 -8.48
CA SER A 116 -2.83 19.30 -9.75
C SER A 116 -3.47 20.28 -10.73
N LYS A 117 -2.68 20.87 -11.63
CA LYS A 117 -3.19 21.79 -12.67
C LYS A 117 -4.41 21.20 -13.40
N GLY A 118 -5.51 21.96 -13.43
CA GLY A 118 -6.76 21.55 -14.07
C GLY A 118 -7.62 20.55 -13.27
N LYS A 119 -7.38 20.39 -11.96
CA LYS A 119 -8.20 19.58 -11.06
C LYS A 119 -8.73 20.43 -9.90
N SER A 120 -9.96 20.17 -9.48
CA SER A 120 -10.62 20.84 -8.36
C SER A 120 -10.35 20.16 -7.00
N GLN A 121 -9.81 18.94 -7.00
CA GLN A 121 -9.60 18.12 -5.80
C GLN A 121 -8.11 18.02 -5.43
N TYR A 122 -7.81 17.88 -4.14
CA TYR A 122 -6.46 17.66 -3.61
C TYR A 122 -5.95 16.26 -3.95
N ASN A 123 -5.54 16.08 -5.20
CA ASN A 123 -5.16 14.81 -5.78
C ASN A 123 -3.64 14.60 -5.83
N GLY A 124 -2.84 15.55 -5.36
CA GLY A 124 -1.40 15.43 -5.20
C GLY A 124 -0.98 15.56 -3.73
N MET A 125 0.11 14.91 -3.35
CA MET A 125 0.72 15.03 -2.02
C MET A 125 2.24 14.96 -2.13
N ASN A 126 2.90 15.94 -1.51
CA ASN A 126 4.34 15.92 -1.27
C ASN A 126 4.58 15.70 0.22
N SER A 127 5.59 14.90 0.56
CA SER A 127 6.00 14.75 1.95
C SER A 127 7.48 15.05 2.15
N THR A 128 7.79 15.53 3.35
CA THR A 128 9.15 15.71 3.85
C THR A 128 9.32 14.89 5.11
N LEU A 129 10.46 14.20 5.19
CA LEU A 129 10.87 13.49 6.40
C LEU A 129 11.22 14.52 7.49
N LEU A 130 10.59 14.41 8.66
CA LEU A 130 10.92 15.24 9.81
C LEU A 130 12.00 14.56 10.65
N ASP A 131 11.77 13.29 10.98
CA ASP A 131 12.70 12.46 11.74
C ASP A 131 12.41 10.98 11.53
N THR A 132 13.40 10.17 11.92
CA THR A 132 13.37 8.72 11.89
C THR A 132 13.87 8.14 13.21
N HIS A 133 13.34 6.98 13.56
CA HIS A 133 13.83 6.18 14.67
C HIS A 133 13.98 4.72 14.23
N PHE A 134 14.93 4.03 14.86
CA PHE A 134 15.14 2.58 14.71
C PHE A 134 15.42 2.14 13.26
N GLY A 135 16.26 2.87 12.53
CA GLY A 135 16.75 2.45 11.20
C GLY A 135 15.71 2.51 10.09
N TYR A 136 14.83 3.51 10.12
CA TYR A 136 13.88 3.75 9.03
C TYR A 136 14.62 4.23 7.76
N GLU A 137 14.43 3.53 6.65
CA GLU A 137 15.12 3.79 5.36
C GLU A 137 14.18 4.09 4.18
N LEU A 138 12.87 3.92 4.35
CA LEU A 138 11.90 4.16 3.28
C LEU A 138 11.91 5.66 2.86
N PRO A 139 11.94 5.99 1.56
CA PRO A 139 11.88 7.38 1.15
C PRO A 139 10.52 8.02 1.51
N PRO A 140 10.48 9.31 1.88
CA PRO A 140 9.22 10.01 2.08
C PRO A 140 8.40 9.98 0.78
N PRO A 141 7.16 9.44 0.79
CA PRO A 141 6.36 9.28 -0.41
C PRO A 141 5.95 10.62 -1.03
N GLN A 142 5.88 10.62 -2.36
CA GLN A 142 5.18 11.65 -3.12
C GLN A 142 4.13 10.95 -3.96
N TRP A 143 2.88 11.39 -3.84
CA TRP A 143 1.74 10.65 -4.37
C TRP A 143 0.88 11.51 -5.29
N ARG A 144 0.30 10.83 -6.28
CA ARG A 144 -0.87 11.29 -7.02
C ARG A 144 -2.00 10.29 -6.82
N PHE A 145 -3.11 10.76 -6.27
CA PHE A 145 -4.28 9.95 -5.99
C PHE A 145 -5.03 9.65 -7.29
N LEU A 146 -5.20 8.36 -7.60
CA LEU A 146 -5.98 7.91 -8.75
C LEU A 146 -7.47 7.78 -8.39
N ILE A 147 -7.73 7.28 -7.20
CA ILE A 147 -9.07 7.15 -6.59
C ILE A 147 -8.88 7.09 -5.08
N SER A 148 -9.80 7.69 -4.33
CA SER A 148 -9.92 7.42 -2.90
C SER A 148 -11.39 7.24 -2.55
N PHE A 149 -11.70 6.10 -1.95
CA PHE A 149 -12.96 5.83 -1.28
C PHE A 149 -12.74 5.92 0.24
N PRO A 150 -13.80 5.90 1.06
CA PRO A 150 -13.65 5.87 2.51
C PRO A 150 -12.72 4.76 3.01
N ASN A 151 -12.73 3.57 2.42
CA ASN A 151 -11.97 2.44 2.97
C ASN A 151 -10.70 2.08 2.20
N CYS A 152 -10.46 2.68 1.03
CA CYS A 152 -9.27 2.40 0.24
C CYS A 152 -8.88 3.55 -0.67
N SER A 153 -7.60 3.61 -1.05
CA SER A 153 -7.08 4.57 -1.99
C SER A 153 -6.02 3.93 -2.87
N VAL A 154 -6.04 4.26 -4.16
CA VAL A 154 -4.96 3.89 -5.09
C VAL A 154 -4.17 5.13 -5.41
N VAL A 155 -2.87 5.08 -5.16
CA VAL A 155 -1.96 6.18 -5.44
C VAL A 155 -0.89 5.76 -6.43
N ARG A 156 -0.49 6.71 -7.27
CA ARG A 156 0.70 6.63 -8.11
C ARG A 156 1.85 7.30 -7.38
N TRP A 157 2.96 6.59 -7.21
CA TRP A 157 4.20 7.12 -6.67
C TRP A 157 4.91 7.99 -7.71
N ARG A 158 5.26 9.22 -7.32
CA ARG A 158 5.99 10.19 -8.17
C ARG A 158 7.50 10.19 -7.91
N GLY A 159 7.97 9.60 -6.81
CA GLY A 159 9.39 9.55 -6.44
C GLY A 159 10.04 10.91 -6.23
N ARG A 160 11.38 10.97 -6.22
CA ARG A 160 12.16 12.22 -6.35
C ARG A 160 12.49 12.44 -7.84
N LEU A 161 11.51 12.80 -8.67
CA LEU A 161 11.80 13.21 -10.05
C LEU A 161 10.97 14.42 -10.43
N SER A 162 11.66 15.41 -11.00
CA SER A 162 11.11 16.62 -11.58
C SER A 162 9.97 16.30 -12.56
N GLU A 163 8.99 17.19 -12.63
CA GLU A 163 7.78 17.06 -13.47
C GLU A 163 8.06 16.81 -14.97
N SER A 164 9.31 16.92 -15.43
CA SER A 164 9.75 16.67 -16.79
C SER A 164 9.73 15.21 -17.25
N GLN A 165 9.50 14.23 -16.38
CA GLN A 165 9.31 12.81 -16.78
C GLN A 165 7.84 12.33 -16.76
N GLU A 166 6.87 13.24 -16.63
CA GLU A 166 5.44 12.90 -16.83
C GLU A 166 5.03 12.83 -18.31
N SER A 167 5.91 13.22 -19.25
CA SER A 167 5.72 12.95 -20.68
C SER A 167 6.26 11.58 -21.04
N GLY A 168 5.44 10.81 -21.74
CA GLY A 168 5.91 9.63 -22.46
C GLY A 168 7.06 9.95 -23.42
N THR A 169 7.76 8.88 -23.75
CA THR A 169 8.72 8.73 -24.87
C THR A 169 9.93 9.66 -24.89
N THR A 170 11.11 9.04 -24.75
CA THR A 170 12.31 9.45 -25.48
C THR A 170 13.09 8.19 -25.85
N GLU A 171 13.58 8.19 -27.09
CA GLU A 171 13.78 7.05 -27.98
C GLU A 171 15.15 6.36 -27.84
N SER A 172 15.19 5.06 -28.14
CA SER A 172 15.97 4.48 -29.24
C SER A 172 15.92 2.95 -29.09
N SER A 173 15.77 2.20 -30.19
CA SER A 173 15.57 0.73 -30.27
C SER A 173 14.14 0.19 -30.13
N GLY A 174 13.31 0.44 -31.15
CA GLY A 174 12.39 -0.54 -31.80
C GLY A 174 11.35 -1.37 -31.02
N ILE A 175 11.32 -1.38 -29.69
CA ILE A 175 10.31 -2.08 -28.88
C ILE A 175 10.01 -1.18 -27.68
N GLU A 176 8.97 -0.35 -27.79
CA GLU A 176 8.47 0.44 -26.66
C GLU A 176 7.94 -0.49 -25.56
N LYS A 177 8.78 -0.80 -24.58
CA LYS A 177 8.32 -1.43 -23.34
C LYS A 177 7.48 -0.41 -22.59
N LYS A 178 6.15 -0.55 -22.65
CA LYS A 178 5.20 0.22 -21.84
C LYS A 178 5.66 0.30 -20.38
N LYS A 179 6.19 1.46 -19.96
CA LYS A 179 6.63 1.69 -18.58
C LYS A 179 5.40 1.99 -17.74
N TRP A 180 4.99 1.04 -16.92
CA TRP A 180 3.87 1.20 -16.01
C TRP A 180 4.24 2.13 -14.85
N PRO A 181 3.29 2.94 -14.37
CA PRO A 181 3.53 3.78 -13.21
C PRO A 181 3.73 2.91 -11.95
N LYS A 182 4.62 3.35 -11.05
CA LYS A 182 4.71 2.79 -9.71
C LYS A 182 3.46 3.17 -8.92
N CYS A 183 2.81 2.21 -8.29
CA CYS A 183 1.56 2.42 -7.56
C CYS A 183 1.52 1.65 -6.24
N GLU A 184 0.65 2.14 -5.37
CA GLU A 184 0.36 1.59 -4.05
C GLU A 184 -1.16 1.53 -3.86
N LEU A 185 -1.63 0.48 -3.20
CA LEU A 185 -3.01 0.33 -2.72
C LEU A 185 -3.02 0.44 -1.20
N TRP A 186 -3.67 1.47 -0.70
CA TRP A 186 -3.85 1.72 0.73
C TRP A 186 -5.26 1.38 1.18
N THR A 187 -5.42 0.85 2.39
CA THR A 187 -6.72 0.65 3.06
C THR A 187 -6.78 1.47 4.34
N ALA A 188 -7.98 1.87 4.74
CA ALA A 188 -8.24 2.63 5.95
C ALA A 188 -9.11 1.80 6.90
N HIS A 189 -8.70 1.73 8.18
CA HIS A 189 -9.33 0.93 9.23
C HIS A 189 -9.52 1.76 10.50
N LEU A 190 -10.52 1.43 11.31
CA LEU A 190 -10.67 2.07 12.63
C LEU A 190 -9.46 1.70 13.53
N GLN A 191 -9.00 2.64 14.34
CA GLN A 191 -7.83 2.44 15.23
C GLN A 191 -8.01 1.33 16.25
N ASN A 192 -9.25 0.98 16.60
CA ASN A 192 -9.57 -0.04 17.59
C ASN A 192 -9.38 -1.48 17.04
N GLY A 193 -8.81 -1.64 15.84
CA GLY A 193 -8.64 -2.92 15.17
C GLY A 193 -9.96 -3.55 14.70
N ARG A 194 -11.10 -2.95 15.01
CA ARG A 194 -12.39 -3.30 14.41
C ARG A 194 -12.31 -2.95 12.93
N GLU A 195 -12.47 -3.96 12.09
CA GLU A 195 -12.77 -3.73 10.70
C GLU A 195 -14.11 -2.99 10.68
N ASP A 196 -14.09 -1.73 10.20
CA ASP A 196 -15.32 -1.14 9.68
C ASP A 196 -15.84 -2.16 8.65
N PRO A 197 -17.13 -2.55 8.64
CA PRO A 197 -17.67 -3.42 7.60
C PRO A 197 -17.24 -2.85 6.25
N VAL A 198 -16.17 -3.42 5.70
CA VAL A 198 -15.57 -2.91 4.49
C VAL A 198 -16.66 -3.06 3.47
N ASP A 199 -17.13 -1.95 2.91
CA ASP A 199 -17.91 -2.02 1.70
C ASP A 199 -17.04 -2.73 0.66
N ASN A 200 -17.29 -4.04 0.53
CA ASN A 200 -16.52 -4.94 -0.29
C ASN A 200 -16.59 -4.49 -1.75
N MET A 201 -17.58 -3.66 -2.13
CA MET A 201 -17.60 -3.01 -3.43
C MET A 201 -16.45 -2.00 -3.60
N GLN A 202 -16.25 -1.09 -2.64
CA GLN A 202 -15.20 -0.06 -2.73
C GLN A 202 -13.80 -0.68 -2.81
N LEU A 203 -13.52 -1.68 -1.96
CA LEU A 203 -12.23 -2.37 -1.99
C LEU A 203 -12.01 -3.07 -3.34
N ARG A 204 -13.01 -3.79 -3.85
CA ARG A 204 -13.00 -4.40 -5.19
C ARG A 204 -12.75 -3.36 -6.29
N CYS A 205 -13.34 -2.17 -6.17
CA CYS A 205 -13.10 -1.06 -7.09
C CYS A 205 -11.65 -0.55 -7.03
N CYS A 206 -11.08 -0.35 -5.84
CA CYS A 206 -9.67 0.01 -5.70
C CYS A 206 -8.75 -1.07 -6.28
N GLU A 207 -9.01 -2.36 -6.05
CA GLU A 207 -8.23 -3.45 -6.64
C GLU A 207 -8.33 -3.45 -8.18
N SER A 208 -9.52 -3.23 -8.73
CA SER A 208 -9.74 -3.14 -10.18
C SER A 208 -9.00 -1.95 -10.80
N ILE A 209 -9.00 -0.79 -10.12
CA ILE A 209 -8.28 0.40 -10.55
C ILE A 209 -6.77 0.18 -10.45
N PHE A 210 -6.29 -0.39 -9.35
CA PHE A 210 -4.88 -0.74 -9.19
C PHE A 210 -4.40 -1.65 -10.33
N LYS A 211 -5.12 -2.73 -10.63
CA LYS A 211 -4.79 -3.59 -11.78
C LYS A 211 -4.86 -2.80 -13.09
N SER A 212 -6.01 -2.23 -13.44
CA SER A 212 -6.16 -1.60 -14.77
C SER A 212 -5.25 -0.39 -15.03
N LYS A 213 -4.80 0.34 -14.00
CA LYS A 213 -3.97 1.54 -14.13
C LYS A 213 -2.49 1.32 -13.83
N CYS A 214 -2.15 0.26 -13.09
CA CYS A 214 -0.81 0.03 -12.58
C CYS A 214 -0.25 -1.37 -12.89
N GLU A 215 -1.01 -2.25 -13.57
CA GLU A 215 -0.64 -3.65 -13.74
C GLU A 215 0.66 -3.86 -14.52
N THR A 216 1.66 -4.23 -13.74
CA THR A 216 2.86 -4.96 -14.14
C THR A 216 2.66 -6.45 -13.87
N LYS A 217 3.51 -7.31 -14.45
CA LYS A 217 3.55 -8.75 -14.09
C LYS A 217 3.95 -9.00 -12.62
N LYS A 218 4.44 -7.99 -11.91
CA LYS A 218 4.90 -8.08 -10.51
C LYS A 218 3.99 -7.28 -9.60
N GLU A 219 3.46 -7.93 -8.56
CA GLU A 219 2.70 -7.35 -7.46
C GLU A 219 3.35 -7.85 -6.15
N TYR A 220 3.52 -6.97 -5.19
CA TYR A 220 4.09 -7.27 -3.88
C TYR A 220 3.01 -7.04 -2.83
N GLN A 221 2.69 -8.09 -2.07
CA GLN A 221 1.84 -7.98 -0.88
C GLN A 221 2.67 -7.39 0.26
N VAL A 222 2.28 -6.20 0.73
CA VAL A 222 3.04 -5.45 1.75
C VAL A 222 2.45 -5.69 3.13
N TYR A 223 1.12 -5.66 3.28
CA TYR A 223 0.44 -5.96 4.53
C TYR A 223 -0.16 -7.37 4.50
N ASN A 224 0.04 -8.14 5.56
CA ASN A 224 -0.57 -9.46 5.73
C ASN A 224 -0.96 -9.60 7.19
N SER A 225 -2.25 -9.79 7.50
CA SER A 225 -2.75 -9.80 8.88
C SER A 225 -2.09 -10.86 9.77
N THR A 226 -1.71 -12.02 9.20
CA THR A 226 -1.02 -13.09 9.93
C THR A 226 0.41 -12.71 10.31
N VAL A 227 1.06 -11.87 9.51
CA VAL A 227 2.46 -11.45 9.72
C VAL A 227 2.56 -10.11 10.45
N CYS A 228 1.60 -9.23 10.21
CA CYS A 228 1.59 -7.85 10.69
C CYS A 228 0.86 -7.66 12.01
N ALA A 229 0.50 -8.75 12.70
CA ALA A 229 0.04 -8.68 14.08
C ALA A 229 1.10 -7.94 14.91
N LEU A 230 0.73 -6.78 15.43
CA LEU A 230 1.64 -5.86 16.12
C LEU A 230 2.35 -6.59 17.29
N PRO A 231 3.67 -6.86 17.23
CA PRO A 231 4.41 -7.05 18.48
C PRO A 231 4.38 -5.71 19.23
N GLY A 232 4.36 -5.75 20.57
CA GLY A 232 4.23 -4.57 21.42
C GLY A 232 5.13 -3.44 20.95
N VAL A 233 4.55 -2.41 20.34
CA VAL A 233 5.32 -1.27 19.83
C VAL A 233 5.63 -0.39 21.04
N VAL A 234 6.87 -0.46 21.51
CA VAL A 234 7.35 0.39 22.61
C VAL A 234 7.82 1.70 22.00
N PHE A 235 7.06 2.77 22.25
CA PHE A 235 7.40 4.11 21.78
C PHE A 235 8.21 4.86 22.84
N PRO A 236 9.34 5.49 22.49
CA PRO A 236 9.98 6.45 23.38
C PRO A 236 9.03 7.64 23.61
N LYS A 237 8.90 8.06 24.87
CA LYS A 237 8.15 9.26 25.28
C LYS A 237 8.85 10.52 24.82
#